data_AF-A0A348T270-F1
#
_entry.id   AF-A0A348T270-F1
#
_cell.length_a   1.000
_cell.length_b   1.000
_cell.length_c   1.000
_cell.angle_alpha   90.00
_cell.angle_beta   90.00
_cell.angle_gamma   90.00
#
_symmetry.space_group_name_H-M   'P 1'
#
loop_
_entity.id
_entity.type
_entity.pdbx_description
1 polymer ?
#
loop_
_entity_poly.entity_id
_entity_poly.type
_entity_poly.pdbx_seq_one_letter_code
_entity_poly.pdbx_strand_id
1 'polypeptide(L)'
;MAAPLQYPLCCQTVTFYHADPEAHTITRTVVQGVHFDTRRRETAAGGSGPAGSAATAFLLVIPEKHAAFGRDYTLEPHDRVLAGTGPEVSYTQWLDFTPAKVPGLAAVQYVDCKTAAGQAAHVEAGGWWTRSGSGAHSLSN
;
A
#
# COMPACT_ATOMS: atom_id res chain seq x y z
N MET A 1 19.30 13.77 24.13
CA MET A 1 17.97 13.55 23.53
C MET A 1 18.14 13.57 22.03
N ALA A 2 17.75 12.51 21.32
CA ALA A 2 17.76 12.52 19.85
C ALA A 2 16.68 13.48 19.35
N ALA A 3 16.96 14.23 18.29
CA ALA A 3 15.95 15.09 17.67
C ALA A 3 14.79 14.23 17.14
N PRO A 4 13.52 14.67 17.25
CA PRO A 4 12.39 13.92 16.73
C PRO A 4 12.54 13.70 15.22
N LEU A 5 12.22 12.48 14.74
CA LEU A 5 12.16 12.22 13.30
C LEU A 5 11.09 13.09 12.66
N GLN A 6 11.46 13.71 11.54
CA GLN A 6 10.59 14.59 10.78
C GLN A 6 10.14 13.90 9.49
N TYR A 7 8.88 14.11 9.14
CA TYR A 7 8.24 13.51 7.96
C TYR A 7 7.48 14.60 7.18
N PRO A 8 8.20 15.57 6.59
CA PRO A 8 7.57 16.74 5.98
C PRO A 8 6.70 16.40 4.75
N LEU A 9 6.95 15.26 4.09
CA LEU A 9 6.16 14.78 2.95
C LEU A 9 4.89 14.02 3.38
N CYS A 10 4.75 13.71 4.67
CA CYS A 10 3.63 12.94 5.20
C CYS A 10 2.43 13.85 5.50
N CYS A 11 1.76 14.33 4.46
CA CYS A 11 0.61 15.23 4.54
C CYS A 11 -0.62 14.72 3.77
N GLN A 12 -0.55 13.52 3.22
CA GLN A 12 -1.61 12.92 2.42
C GLN A 12 -2.56 12.09 3.30
N THR A 13 -3.71 11.78 2.74
CA THR A 13 -4.67 10.81 3.29
C THR A 13 -4.69 9.59 2.39
N VAL A 14 -4.84 8.40 2.96
CA VAL A 14 -5.04 7.14 2.25
C VAL A 14 -6.15 6.33 2.90
N THR A 15 -6.70 5.38 2.15
CA THR A 15 -7.64 4.39 2.65
C THR A 15 -7.06 2.99 2.45
N PHE A 16 -7.03 2.22 3.53
CA PHE A 16 -6.69 0.80 3.53
C PHE A 16 -7.96 -0.03 3.46
N TYR A 17 -7.87 -1.12 2.70
CA TYR A 17 -8.91 -2.12 2.61
C TYR A 17 -8.30 -3.48 2.90
N HIS A 18 -8.82 -4.13 3.92
CA HIS A 18 -8.51 -5.50 4.29
C HIS A 18 -9.73 -6.36 4.02
N ALA A 19 -9.55 -7.48 3.32
CA ALA A 19 -10.61 -8.44 3.07
C ALA A 19 -10.49 -9.60 4.04
N ASP A 20 -11.60 -9.92 4.72
CA ASP A 20 -11.75 -11.12 5.55
C ASP A 20 -12.60 -12.14 4.78
N PRO A 21 -11.98 -13.20 4.23
CA PRO A 21 -12.71 -14.22 3.49
C PRO A 21 -13.61 -15.11 4.33
N GLU A 22 -13.32 -15.28 5.62
CA GLU A 22 -14.14 -16.12 6.51
C GLU A 22 -15.40 -15.39 6.94
N ALA A 23 -15.28 -14.10 7.26
CA ALA A 23 -16.41 -13.26 7.63
C ALA A 23 -17.16 -12.68 6.41
N HIS A 24 -16.59 -12.79 5.20
CA HIS A 24 -17.08 -12.14 4.00
C HIS A 24 -17.28 -10.62 4.18
N THR A 25 -16.30 -9.96 4.80
CA THR A 25 -16.35 -8.52 5.08
C THR A 25 -15.10 -7.80 4.57
N ILE A 26 -15.24 -6.49 4.31
CA ILE A 26 -14.10 -5.60 4.03
C ILE A 26 -13.99 -4.61 5.17
N THR A 27 -12.83 -4.55 5.81
CA THR A 27 -12.48 -3.50 6.77
C THR A 27 -11.87 -2.34 6.01
N ARG A 28 -12.47 -1.15 6.15
CA ARG A 28 -12.02 0.10 5.52
C ARG A 28 -11.48 1.05 6.58
N THR A 29 -10.21 1.42 6.46
CA THR A 29 -9.53 2.30 7.43
C THR A 29 -8.95 3.51 6.71
N VAL A 30 -9.31 4.73 7.12
CA VAL A 30 -8.77 5.98 6.55
C VAL A 30 -7.67 6.49 7.47
N VAL A 31 -6.49 6.72 6.90
CA VAL A 31 -5.31 7.19 7.63
C VAL A 31 -4.79 8.49 7.02
N GLN A 32 -4.49 9.47 7.89
CA GLN A 32 -3.99 10.78 7.52
C GLN A 32 -2.54 10.96 7.96
N GLY A 33 -1.86 11.95 7.38
CA GLY A 33 -0.46 12.23 7.71
C GLY A 33 0.48 11.16 7.18
N VAL A 34 0.20 10.64 5.99
CA VAL A 34 1.04 9.63 5.30
C VAL A 34 1.75 10.24 4.11
N HIS A 35 2.79 9.57 3.64
CA HIS A 35 3.36 9.80 2.32
C HIS A 35 3.04 8.60 1.43
N PHE A 36 2.29 8.83 0.35
CA PHE A 36 1.92 7.83 -0.63
C PHE A 36 2.35 8.30 -2.02
N ASP A 37 3.33 7.59 -2.58
CA ASP A 37 3.93 7.88 -3.87
C ASP A 37 3.77 6.68 -4.80
N THR A 38 3.22 6.92 -5.99
CA THR A 38 3.12 5.92 -7.04
C THR A 38 4.04 6.31 -8.19
N ARG A 39 4.98 5.44 -8.52
CA ARG A 39 5.95 5.66 -9.60
C ARG A 39 5.76 4.66 -10.71
N ARG A 40 5.80 5.15 -11.95
CA ARG A 40 5.95 4.29 -13.12
C ARG A 40 7.40 3.80 -13.15
N ARG A 41 7.57 2.48 -13.03
CA ARG A 41 8.84 1.80 -13.24
C ARG A 41 8.92 1.39 -14.71
N GLU A 42 9.84 2.03 -15.41
CA GLU A 42 10.23 1.58 -16.75
C GLU A 42 11.26 0.46 -16.58
N THR A 43 10.98 -0.69 -17.19
CA THR A 43 11.94 -1.78 -17.24
C THR A 43 12.99 -1.41 -18.29
N ALA A 44 14.25 -1.24 -17.87
CA ALA A 44 15.35 -1.06 -18.82
C ALA A 44 15.40 -2.28 -19.78
N ALA A 45 15.66 -2.03 -21.06
CA ALA A 45 15.87 -3.10 -22.03
C ALA A 45 17.05 -3.98 -21.55
N GLY A 46 16.76 -5.20 -21.09
CA GLY A 46 17.76 -6.10 -20.50
C GLY A 46 17.23 -7.03 -19.40
N GLY A 47 16.05 -6.77 -18.83
CA GLY A 47 15.32 -7.74 -18.02
C GLY A 47 14.57 -8.77 -18.89
N SER A 48 14.32 -9.97 -18.37
CA SER A 48 13.64 -11.09 -19.05
C SER A 48 12.15 -10.87 -19.38
N GLY A 49 11.70 -9.61 -19.40
CA GLY A 49 10.36 -9.21 -19.84
C GLY A 49 10.42 -8.50 -21.20
N PRO A 50 9.29 -8.41 -21.93
CA PRO A 50 9.23 -7.66 -23.17
C PRO A 50 9.68 -6.21 -22.93
N ALA A 51 10.60 -5.73 -23.77
CA ALA A 51 11.07 -4.36 -23.77
C ALA A 51 9.86 -3.40 -23.81
N GLY A 52 9.79 -2.44 -22.89
CA GLY A 52 8.67 -1.50 -22.78
C GLY A 52 7.54 -1.93 -21.83
N SER A 53 7.67 -3.02 -21.07
CA SER A 53 6.73 -3.32 -19.98
C SER A 53 6.82 -2.23 -18.90
N ALA A 54 5.71 -1.53 -18.68
CA ALA A 54 5.56 -0.55 -17.62
C ALA A 54 4.98 -1.25 -16.38
N ALA A 55 5.77 -1.29 -15.31
CA ALA A 55 5.26 -1.63 -13.99
C ALA A 55 4.92 -0.34 -13.24
N THR A 56 3.89 -0.36 -12.41
CA THR A 56 3.65 0.68 -11.40
C THR A 56 4.17 0.15 -10.08
N ALA A 57 4.98 0.94 -9.39
CA ALA A 57 5.41 0.67 -8.02
C ALA A 57 4.83 1.75 -7.11
N PHE A 58 4.71 1.45 -5.83
CA PHE A 58 4.36 2.46 -4.84
C PHE A 58 5.21 2.34 -3.58
N LEU A 59 5.34 3.46 -2.90
CA LEU A 59 5.89 3.57 -1.56
C LEU A 59 4.85 4.26 -0.67
N LEU A 60 4.59 3.66 0.47
CA LEU A 60 3.78 4.21 1.54
C LEU A 60 4.63 4.33 2.80
N VAL A 61 4.60 5.50 3.43
CA VAL A 61 5.22 5.76 4.73
C VAL A 61 4.17 6.31 5.68
N ILE A 62 4.03 5.67 6.84
CA ILE A 62 3.05 6.05 7.88
C ILE A 62 3.81 6.29 9.19
N PRO A 63 4.05 7.56 9.55
CA PRO A 63 4.68 7.88 10.82
C PRO A 63 3.83 7.45 12.01
N GLU A 64 4.46 6.80 12.98
CA GLU A 64 3.79 6.28 14.19
C GLU A 64 3.07 7.39 14.99
N LYS A 65 3.60 8.61 14.92
CA LYS A 65 3.01 9.80 15.56
C LYS A 65 1.68 10.25 14.94
N HIS A 66 1.35 9.81 13.72
CA HIS A 66 0.12 10.17 13.02
C HIS A 66 -0.93 9.06 13.10
N ALA A 67 -0.48 7.81 13.02
CA ALA A 67 -1.29 6.64 13.28
C ALA A 67 -0.39 5.51 13.79
N ALA A 68 -0.78 4.90 14.91
CA ALA A 68 -0.03 3.83 15.54
C ALA A 68 -0.38 2.46 14.93
N PHE A 69 0.64 1.74 14.45
CA PHE A 69 0.44 0.43 13.84
C PHE A 69 -0.07 -0.60 14.87
N GLY A 70 -1.10 -1.36 14.49
CA GLY A 70 -1.78 -2.33 15.37
C GLY A 70 -2.79 -1.72 16.35
N ARG A 71 -2.90 -0.39 16.42
CA ARG A 71 -3.90 0.31 17.24
C ARG A 71 -4.89 1.10 16.39
N ASP A 72 -4.39 2.00 15.55
CA ASP A 72 -5.22 2.89 14.73
C ASP A 72 -5.49 2.28 13.34
N TYR A 73 -4.58 1.42 12.87
CA TYR A 73 -4.72 0.66 11.64
C TYR A 73 -3.90 -0.63 11.70
N THR A 74 -4.28 -1.59 10.87
CA THR A 74 -3.45 -2.73 10.49
C THR A 74 -3.16 -2.64 8.99
N LEU A 75 -2.11 -3.33 8.55
CA LEU A 75 -1.74 -3.42 7.16
C LEU A 75 -0.99 -4.73 6.94
N GLU A 76 -1.41 -5.49 5.95
CA GLU A 76 -0.86 -6.79 5.62
C GLU A 76 -0.60 -6.90 4.11
N PRO A 77 0.29 -7.81 3.67
CA PRO A 77 0.34 -8.18 2.26
C PRO A 77 -1.06 -8.54 1.73
N HIS A 78 -1.33 -8.17 0.48
CA HIS A 78 -2.63 -8.27 -0.20
C HIS A 78 -3.70 -7.24 0.17
N ASP A 79 -3.50 -6.45 1.23
CA ASP A 79 -4.33 -5.27 1.47
C ASP A 79 -4.23 -4.29 0.30
N ARG A 80 -5.27 -3.48 0.16
CA ARG A 80 -5.33 -2.48 -0.90
C ARG A 80 -5.27 -1.07 -0.32
N VAL A 81 -4.53 -0.21 -1.00
CA VAL A 81 -4.31 1.17 -0.60
C VAL A 81 -4.78 2.09 -1.71
N LEU A 82 -5.68 3.02 -1.38
CA LEU A 82 -6.14 4.07 -2.28
C LEU A 82 -5.74 5.44 -1.74
N ALA A 83 -5.26 6.33 -2.61
CA ALA A 83 -5.06 7.72 -2.26
C ALA A 83 -6.40 8.41 -1.91
N GLY A 84 -6.38 9.21 -0.84
CA GLY A 84 -7.55 9.94 -0.35
C GLY A 84 -8.50 9.10 0.50
N THR A 85 -9.70 9.62 0.69
CA THR A 85 -10.82 8.93 1.34
C THR A 85 -11.57 8.14 0.27
N GLY A 86 -11.34 6.83 0.21
CA GLY A 86 -11.90 5.97 -0.81
C GLY A 86 -13.33 5.50 -0.52
N PRO A 87 -14.00 4.85 -1.47
CA PRO A 87 -15.39 4.41 -1.31
C PRO A 87 -15.53 3.29 -0.27
N GLU A 88 -16.76 3.03 0.18
CA GLU A 88 -17.05 1.72 0.80
C GLU A 88 -17.04 0.64 -0.28
N VAL A 89 -16.53 -0.54 0.06
CA VAL A 89 -16.39 -1.69 -0.84
C VAL A 89 -16.99 -2.89 -0.15
N SER A 90 -17.96 -3.56 -0.78
CA SER A 90 -18.49 -4.83 -0.26
C SER A 90 -17.56 -5.98 -0.60
N TYR A 91 -17.65 -7.07 0.17
CA TYR A 91 -16.82 -8.26 -0.08
C TYR A 91 -17.04 -8.85 -1.49
N THR A 92 -18.27 -8.78 -2.01
CA THR A 92 -18.60 -9.20 -3.38
C THR A 92 -17.91 -8.37 -4.46
N GLN A 93 -17.54 -7.13 -4.18
CA GLN A 93 -16.82 -6.25 -5.10
C GLN A 93 -15.29 -6.44 -5.03
N TRP A 94 -14.80 -7.21 -4.05
CA TRP A 94 -13.36 -7.35 -3.81
C TRP A 94 -12.61 -7.86 -5.03
N LEU A 95 -13.10 -8.87 -5.75
CA LEU A 95 -12.37 -9.40 -6.92
C LEU A 95 -12.23 -8.38 -8.05
N ASP A 96 -13.14 -7.40 -8.14
CA ASP A 96 -13.10 -6.34 -9.14
C ASP A 96 -12.38 -5.07 -8.68
N PHE A 97 -12.21 -4.88 -7.37
CA PHE A 97 -11.57 -3.69 -6.81
C PHE A 97 -10.03 -3.76 -6.89
N THR A 98 -9.46 -4.00 -8.08
CA THR A 98 -8.02 -4.25 -8.28
C THR A 98 -7.28 -3.05 -8.88
N PRO A 99 -5.94 -2.95 -8.74
CA PRO A 99 -5.13 -1.91 -9.39
C PRO A 99 -5.30 -1.79 -10.91
N ALA A 100 -5.70 -2.88 -11.58
CA ALA A 100 -5.97 -2.89 -13.02
C ALA A 100 -7.29 -2.21 -13.40
N LYS A 101 -8.28 -2.22 -12.49
CA LYS A 101 -9.63 -1.70 -12.71
C LYS A 101 -9.88 -0.36 -12.03
N VAL A 102 -9.16 -0.07 -10.95
CA VAL A 102 -9.33 1.14 -10.14
C VAL A 102 -8.06 1.99 -10.21
N PRO A 103 -8.05 3.09 -10.96
CA PRO A 103 -6.91 3.99 -11.05
C PRO A 103 -6.49 4.51 -9.67
N GLY A 104 -5.18 4.51 -9.40
CA GLY A 104 -4.61 4.97 -8.14
C GLY A 104 -4.69 3.95 -6.99
N LEU A 105 -5.32 2.79 -7.20
CA LEU A 105 -5.33 1.70 -6.23
C LEU A 105 -4.03 0.89 -6.33
N ALA A 106 -3.45 0.59 -5.16
CA ALA A 106 -2.26 -0.23 -5.02
C ALA A 106 -2.58 -1.49 -4.21
N ALA A 107 -1.82 -2.56 -4.44
CA ALA A 107 -1.87 -3.78 -3.63
C ALA A 107 -0.54 -3.93 -2.87
N VAL A 108 -0.63 -4.08 -1.55
CA VAL A 108 0.51 -4.22 -0.64
C VAL A 108 1.19 -5.58 -0.88
N GLN A 109 2.52 -5.58 -0.99
CA GLN A 109 3.31 -6.80 -1.08
C GLN A 109 4.21 -7.00 0.14
N TYR A 110 4.65 -5.90 0.74
CA TYR A 110 5.41 -5.94 1.98
C TYR A 110 4.96 -4.83 2.91
N VAL A 111 5.13 -5.10 4.20
CA VAL A 111 4.96 -4.15 5.30
C VAL A 111 6.19 -4.31 6.18
N ASP A 112 6.84 -3.22 6.52
CA ASP A 112 8.04 -3.20 7.33
C ASP A 112 7.98 -2.11 8.39
N CYS A 113 8.06 -2.53 9.65
CA CYS A 113 8.02 -1.63 10.81
C CYS A 113 9.42 -1.10 11.09
N LYS A 114 9.63 0.20 10.90
CA LYS A 114 10.91 0.85 11.16
C LYS A 114 10.98 1.30 12.61
N THR A 115 12.16 1.11 13.20
CA THR A 115 12.49 1.59 14.54
C THR A 115 13.61 2.62 14.48
N ALA A 116 13.59 3.57 15.42
CA ALA A 116 14.66 4.53 15.62
C ALA A 116 14.92 4.67 17.12
N ALA A 117 16.19 4.55 17.53
CA ALA A 117 16.59 4.54 18.94
C ALA A 117 15.78 3.53 19.79
N GLY A 118 15.42 2.37 19.22
CA GLY A 118 14.66 1.32 19.90
C GLY A 118 13.17 1.63 20.10
N GLN A 119 12.63 2.66 19.45
CA GLN A 119 11.21 3.01 19.47
C GLN A 119 10.61 2.88 18.06
N ALA A 120 9.32 2.56 17.98
CA ALA A 120 8.59 2.55 16.71
C ALA A 120 8.63 3.96 16.08
N ALA A 121 9.03 4.03 14.81
CA ALA A 121 9.24 5.29 14.11
C ALA A 121 8.17 5.53 13.04
N HIS A 122 8.03 4.57 12.12
CA HIS A 122 7.05 4.56 11.05
C HIS A 122 6.93 3.17 10.46
N VAL A 123 5.85 2.93 9.71
CA VAL A 123 5.71 1.76 8.84
C VAL A 123 6.02 2.17 7.41
N GLU A 124 6.81 1.36 6.71
CA GLU A 124 6.95 1.40 5.26
C GLU A 124 6.18 0.24 4.63
N ALA A 125 5.40 0.53 3.59
CA ALA A 125 4.77 -0.51 2.79
C ALA A 125 4.95 -0.21 1.31
N GLY A 126 4.87 -1.25 0.50
CA GLY A 126 5.06 -1.09 -0.93
C GLY A 126 4.73 -2.34 -1.70
N GLY A 127 4.88 -2.22 -3.01
CA GLY A 127 4.58 -3.27 -3.96
C GLY A 127 4.72 -2.74 -5.38
N TRP A 128 4.64 -3.66 -6.33
CA TRP A 128 4.72 -3.33 -7.75
C TRP A 128 3.89 -4.27 -8.61
N TRP A 129 3.22 -3.72 -9.62
CA TRP A 129 2.39 -4.50 -10.54
C TRP A 129 2.58 -4.05 -11.98
N THR A 130 2.43 -4.97 -12.90
CA THR A 130 2.28 -4.67 -14.33
C THR A 130 0.80 -4.67 -14.69
N ARG A 131 0.50 -4.31 -15.95
CA ARG A 131 -0.86 -4.43 -16.49
C ARG A 131 -1.40 -5.88 -16.48
N SER A 132 -0.50 -6.87 -16.42
CA SER A 132 -0.83 -8.30 -16.39
C SER A 132 -0.83 -8.91 -14.98
N GLY A 133 -0.61 -8.13 -13.92
CA GLY A 133 -0.60 -8.59 -12.52
C GLY A 133 0.65 -8.16 -11.74
N SER A 134 0.69 -8.43 -10.43
CA SER A 134 1.92 -8.29 -9.65
C SER A 134 2.97 -9.28 -10.16
N GLY A 135 4.22 -8.85 -10.34
CA GLY A 135 5.31 -9.73 -10.81
C GLY A 135 5.79 -10.76 -9.79
N ALA A 136 5.14 -10.85 -8.63
CA ALA A 136 5.09 -12.08 -7.84
C ALA A 136 3.86 -12.86 -8.32
N HIS A 137 4.11 -14.00 -8.98
CA HIS A 137 3.06 -14.93 -9.39
C HIS A 137 2.05 -15.18 -8.25
N SER A 138 0.76 -15.21 -8.60
CA SER A 138 -0.41 -15.50 -7.76
C SER A 138 -0.96 -14.34 -6.91
N LEU A 139 -1.84 -13.53 -7.52
CA LEU A 139 -2.98 -12.90 -6.84
C LEU A 139 -4.25 -13.76 -6.95
N SER A 140 -4.06 -15.06 -7.16
CA SER A 140 -5.11 -16.07 -7.11
C SER A 140 -4.69 -17.13 -6.10
N ASN A 141 -5.39 -17.20 -4.99
CA ASN A 141 -5.72 -18.46 -4.37
C ASN A 141 -7.19 -18.40 -3.98
#